data_AF-T1JMC1-F1
#
_entry.id   AF-T1JMC1-F1
#
_cell.length_a   1.000
_cell.length_b   1.000
_cell.length_c   1.000
_cell.angle_alpha   90.00
_cell.angle_beta   90.00
_cell.angle_gamma   90.00
#
_symmetry.space_group_name_H-M   'P 1'
#
loop_
_entity.id
_entity.type
_entity.pdbx_description
1 polymer ?
#
loop_
_entity_poly.entity_id
_entity_poly.type
_entity_poly.pdbx_seq_one_letter_code
_entity_poly.pdbx_strand_id
1 'polypeptide(L)'
;MKIIHNDGFTSDELRSFRPTVLDNLLASMKFVLNGMGLLRINLESHKHKLHAQTILSCHCCFDEKLVMLPFISNSLQILWNDKGVRLAVARGYEYQLNDSAI
;
A
#
# COMPACT_ATOMS: atom_id res chain seq x y z
N MET A 1 17.34 14.04 17.26
CA MET A 1 16.38 12.91 17.33
C MET A 1 15.17 13.32 18.14
N LYS A 2 14.03 13.59 17.49
CA LYS A 2 12.84 14.19 18.14
C LYS A 2 12.23 13.30 19.22
N ILE A 3 12.16 11.99 18.95
CA ILE A 3 11.66 10.98 19.89
C ILE A 3 12.55 10.88 21.15
N ILE A 4 13.88 10.96 21.00
CA ILE A 4 14.82 10.74 22.11
C ILE A 4 15.12 12.04 22.88
N HIS A 5 15.09 13.20 22.22
CA HIS A 5 15.60 14.45 22.79
C HIS A 5 14.58 15.60 22.85
N ASN A 6 13.37 15.42 22.33
CA ASN A 6 12.45 16.54 22.06
C ASN A 6 10.97 16.18 22.30
N ASP A 7 10.69 15.37 23.33
CA ASP A 7 9.35 14.97 23.78
C ASP A 7 8.45 14.31 22.71
N GLY A 8 9.04 13.78 21.63
CA GLY A 8 8.32 13.06 20.59
C GLY A 8 7.52 13.95 19.64
N PHE A 9 6.33 13.48 19.25
CA PHE A 9 5.47 14.14 18.29
C PHE A 9 4.12 14.47 18.92
N THR A 10 3.60 15.66 18.64
CA THR A 10 2.26 16.03 19.08
C THR A 10 1.18 15.31 18.27
N SER A 11 -0.05 15.27 18.79
CA SER A 11 -1.19 14.68 18.07
C SER A 11 -1.44 15.33 16.71
N ASP A 12 -1.19 16.64 16.59
CA ASP A 12 -1.37 17.39 15.35
C ASP A 12 -0.27 17.06 14.34
N GLU A 13 0.97 16.90 14.79
CA GLU A 13 2.07 16.43 13.95
C GLU A 13 1.81 15.01 13.45
N LEU A 14 1.39 14.09 14.33
CA LEU A 14 1.00 12.74 13.92
C LEU A 14 -0.12 12.74 12.88
N ARG A 15 -1.11 13.62 13.05
CA ARG A 15 -2.19 13.79 12.08
C ARG A 15 -1.69 14.33 10.75
N SER A 16 -0.70 15.20 10.75
CA SER A 16 -0.08 15.75 9.54
C SER A 16 0.66 14.69 8.70
N PHE A 17 1.15 13.60 9.32
CA PHE A 17 1.79 12.48 8.61
C PHE A 17 0.79 11.49 7.98
N ARG A 18 -0.48 11.52 8.42
CA ARG A 18 -1.51 10.57 7.97
C ARG A 18 -1.64 10.49 6.44
N PRO A 19 -1.71 11.60 5.67
CA PRO A 19 -1.79 11.53 4.20
C PRO A 19 -0.59 10.79 3.60
N THR A 20 0.62 11.09 4.09
CA THR A 20 1.85 10.46 3.62
C THR A 20 1.85 8.94 3.83
N VAL A 21 1.34 8.46 4.97
CA VAL A 21 1.21 7.02 5.25
C VAL A 21 0.18 6.37 4.32
N LEU A 22 -0.96 7.03 4.08
CA LEU A 22 -2.00 6.52 3.19
C LEU A 22 -1.52 6.46 1.73
N ASP A 23 -0.84 7.50 1.26
CA ASP A 23 -0.24 7.53 -0.08
C ASP A 23 0.85 6.46 -0.23
N ASN A 24 1.69 6.27 0.79
CA ASN A 24 2.70 5.22 0.78
C ASN A 24 2.05 3.83 0.70
N LEU A 25 0.94 3.59 1.40
CA LEU A 25 0.21 2.33 1.34
C LEU A 25 -0.34 2.05 -0.07
N LEU A 26 -0.96 3.05 -0.70
CA LEU A 26 -1.46 2.93 -2.08
C LEU A 26 -0.31 2.71 -3.08
N ALA A 27 0.73 3.54 -3.00
CA ALA A 27 1.87 3.49 -3.90
C ALA A 27 2.62 2.15 -3.79
N SER A 28 2.81 1.66 -2.57
CA SER A 28 3.48 0.38 -2.32
C SER A 28 2.70 -0.79 -2.93
N MET A 29 1.37 -0.85 -2.74
CA MET A 29 0.58 -1.91 -3.36
C MET A 29 0.62 -1.82 -4.90
N LYS A 30 0.56 -0.62 -5.49
CA LYS A 30 0.74 -0.46 -6.95
C LYS A 30 2.10 -0.99 -7.40
N PHE A 31 3.15 -0.69 -6.65
CA PHE A 31 4.50 -1.12 -6.95
C PHE A 31 4.63 -2.65 -6.90
N VAL A 32 4.02 -3.30 -5.89
CA VAL A 32 3.92 -4.76 -5.80
C VAL A 32 3.17 -5.35 -7.00
N LEU A 33 2.01 -4.78 -7.38
CA LEU A 33 1.23 -5.25 -8.55
C LEU A 33 2.02 -5.13 -9.86
N ASN A 34 2.82 -4.08 -10.03
CA ASN A 34 3.73 -3.97 -11.17
C ASN A 34 4.86 -5.00 -11.10
N GLY A 35 5.44 -5.21 -9.91
CA GLY A 35 6.44 -6.24 -9.64
C GLY A 35 5.95 -7.65 -9.97
N MET A 36 4.68 -7.96 -9.67
CA MET A 36 4.05 -9.22 -10.09
C MET A 36 4.12 -9.43 -11.60
N GLY A 37 3.90 -8.37 -12.40
CA GLY A 37 4.02 -8.42 -13.85
C GLY A 37 5.45 -8.74 -14.32
N LEU A 38 6.46 -8.13 -13.68
CA LEU A 38 7.88 -8.39 -13.97
C LEU A 38 8.28 -9.82 -13.63
N LEU A 39 7.82 -10.31 -12.47
CA LEU A 39 8.11 -11.66 -11.97
C LEU A 39 7.22 -12.75 -12.59
N ARG A 40 6.25 -12.36 -13.43
CA ARG A 40 5.22 -13.24 -14.02
C ARG A 40 4.43 -14.03 -12.98
N ILE A 41 4.15 -13.41 -11.84
CA ILE A 41 3.34 -13.98 -10.77
C ILE A 41 1.87 -13.61 -11.01
N ASN A 42 1.01 -14.62 -11.06
CA ASN A 42 -0.42 -14.42 -11.20
C ASN A 42 -1.09 -14.22 -9.83
N LEU A 43 -2.18 -13.47 -9.80
CA LEU A 43 -3.10 -13.45 -8.65
C LEU A 43 -3.66 -14.86 -8.42
N GLU A 44 -3.93 -15.20 -7.16
CA GLU A 44 -4.51 -16.49 -6.78
C GLU A 44 -5.92 -16.67 -7.36
N SER A 45 -6.68 -15.58 -7.45
CA SER A 45 -8.08 -15.60 -7.91
C SER A 45 -8.35 -14.57 -9.00
N HIS A 46 -9.12 -14.97 -10.01
CA HIS A 46 -9.59 -14.04 -11.05
C HIS A 46 -10.45 -12.91 -10.46
N LYS A 47 -11.13 -13.15 -9.33
CA LYS A 47 -11.95 -12.13 -8.65
C LYS A 47 -11.08 -10.96 -8.13
N HIS A 48 -9.81 -11.22 -7.81
CA HIS A 48 -8.88 -10.19 -7.31
C HIS A 48 -8.42 -9.23 -8.41
N LYS A 49 -8.61 -9.57 -9.69
CA LYS A 49 -8.24 -8.69 -10.82
C LYS A 49 -8.97 -7.35 -10.76
N LEU A 50 -10.24 -7.35 -10.37
CA LEU A 50 -11.01 -6.11 -10.23
C LEU A 50 -10.44 -5.21 -9.13
N HIS A 51 -10.00 -5.79 -8.02
CA HIS A 51 -9.33 -5.06 -6.93
C HIS A 51 -7.97 -4.51 -7.38
N ALA A 52 -7.18 -5.30 -8.11
CA ALA A 52 -5.92 -4.84 -8.68
C ALA A 52 -6.12 -3.64 -9.64
N GLN A 53 -7.11 -3.72 -10.53
CA GLN A 53 -7.45 -2.62 -11.43
C GLN A 53 -7.91 -1.37 -10.67
N THR A 54 -8.71 -1.55 -9.61
CA THR A 54 -9.15 -0.46 -8.72
C THR A 54 -7.94 0.25 -8.09
N ILE A 55 -6.97 -0.50 -7.55
CA ILE A 55 -5.76 0.07 -6.96
C ILE A 55 -4.89 0.76 -8.00
N LEU A 56 -4.63 0.12 -9.14
CA LEU A 56 -3.80 0.68 -10.20
C LEU A 56 -4.36 2.00 -10.77
N SER A 57 -5.68 2.09 -10.93
CA SER A 57 -6.38 3.27 -11.47
C SER A 57 -6.60 4.39 -10.44
N CYS A 58 -6.48 4.09 -9.14
CA CYS A 58 -6.76 5.04 -8.07
C CYS A 58 -5.67 6.13 -7.99
N HIS A 59 -6.03 7.40 -8.08
CA HIS A 59 -5.07 8.52 -7.93
C HIS A 59 -4.97 9.04 -6.50
N CYS A 60 -6.07 9.01 -5.75
CA CYS A 60 -6.14 9.42 -4.36
C CYS A 60 -6.94 8.37 -3.56
N CYS A 61 -6.41 7.93 -2.42
CA CYS A 61 -7.01 6.85 -1.62
C CYS A 61 -7.83 7.33 -0.41
N PHE A 62 -7.93 8.63 -0.16
CA PHE A 62 -8.62 9.19 1.01
C PHE A 62 -9.50 10.39 0.68
N ASP A 63 -10.39 10.74 1.60
CA ASP A 63 -11.30 11.88 1.51
C ASP A 63 -10.73 13.17 2.12
N GLU A 64 -11.52 14.25 2.10
CA GLU A 64 -11.15 15.54 2.70
C GLU A 64 -10.86 15.48 4.21
N LYS A 65 -11.33 14.43 4.88
CA LYS A 65 -11.09 14.18 6.32
C LYS A 65 -9.87 13.29 6.55
N LEU A 66 -9.09 13.00 5.50
CA LEU A 66 -7.92 12.12 5.52
C LEU A 66 -8.29 10.69 5.96
N VAL A 67 -9.50 10.24 5.64
CA VAL A 67 -9.97 8.88 5.89
C VAL A 67 -9.90 8.09 4.59
N MET A 68 -9.32 6.90 4.65
CA MET A 68 -9.21 6.03 3.47
C MET A 68 -10.60 5.68 2.93
N LEU A 69 -10.75 5.80 1.61
CA LEU A 69 -11.98 5.46 0.91
C LEU A 69 -12.30 3.96 1.10
N PRO A 70 -13.52 3.59 1.53
CA PRO A 70 -13.84 2.21 1.90
C PRO A 70 -13.55 1.17 0.82
N PHE A 71 -13.80 1.50 -0.44
CA PHE A 71 -13.56 0.59 -1.56
C PHE A 71 -12.05 0.36 -1.82
N ILE A 72 -11.21 1.37 -1.54
CA ILE A 72 -9.76 1.24 -1.61
C ILE A 72 -9.25 0.38 -0.45
N SER A 73 -9.70 0.67 0.78
CA SER A 73 -9.33 -0.14 1.96
C SER A 73 -9.69 -1.61 1.76
N ASN A 74 -10.89 -1.91 1.27
CA ASN A 74 -11.32 -3.27 0.98
C ASN A 74 -10.45 -3.93 -0.10
N SER A 75 -10.13 -3.20 -1.18
CA SER A 75 -9.28 -3.72 -2.26
C SER A 75 -7.85 -4.00 -1.79
N LEU A 76 -7.27 -3.12 -0.97
CA LEU A 76 -5.96 -3.34 -0.35
C LEU A 76 -5.97 -4.57 0.54
N GLN A 77 -6.98 -4.74 1.38
CA GLN A 77 -7.08 -5.88 2.29
C GLN A 77 -7.24 -7.21 1.53
N ILE A 78 -8.06 -7.24 0.48
CA ILE A 78 -8.23 -8.44 -0.35
C ILE A 78 -6.93 -8.79 -1.07
N LEU A 79 -6.27 -7.80 -1.68
CA LEU A 79 -5.00 -8.03 -2.39
C LEU A 79 -3.89 -8.44 -1.43
N TRP A 80 -3.80 -7.86 -0.23
CA TRP A 80 -2.78 -8.24 0.74
C TRP A 80 -2.90 -9.70 1.19
N ASN A 81 -4.11 -10.25 1.21
CA ASN A 81 -4.34 -11.66 1.52
C ASN A 81 -4.16 -12.60 0.31
N ASP A 82 -3.94 -12.08 -0.90
CA ASP A 82 -3.69 -12.88 -2.10
C ASP A 82 -2.28 -13.50 -2.05
N LYS A 83 -2.18 -14.82 -2.25
CA LYS A 83 -0.90 -15.52 -2.20
C LYS A 83 0.10 -15.08 -3.27
N GLY A 84 -0.36 -14.68 -4.46
CA GLY A 84 0.48 -14.14 -5.52
C GLY A 84 1.07 -12.80 -5.14
N VAL A 85 0.27 -11.92 -4.53
CA VAL A 85 0.74 -10.65 -3.97
C VAL A 85 1.78 -10.89 -2.87
N ARG A 86 1.50 -11.79 -1.91
CA ARG A 86 2.46 -12.13 -0.83
C ARG A 86 3.77 -12.70 -1.38
N LEU A 87 3.71 -13.53 -2.42
CA LEU A 87 4.90 -14.07 -3.09
C LEU A 87 5.72 -12.96 -3.76
N ALA A 88 5.08 -11.99 -4.41
CA ALA A 88 5.77 -10.85 -5.00
C ALA A 88 6.39 -9.93 -3.95
N VAL A 89 5.76 -9.74 -2.79
CA VAL A 89 6.35 -8.99 -1.67
C VAL A 89 7.58 -9.72 -1.12
N ALA A 90 7.52 -11.04 -0.94
CA ALA A 90 8.68 -11.84 -0.49
C ALA A 90 9.88 -11.76 -1.45
N ARG A 91 9.62 -11.49 -2.74
CA ARG A 91 10.62 -11.26 -3.79
C ARG A 91 10.82 -9.77 -4.09
N GLY A 92 10.43 -8.90 -3.17
CA GLY A 92 10.51 -7.44 -3.30
C GLY A 92 11.89 -6.91 -3.68
N TYR A 93 12.94 -7.58 -3.23
CA TYR A 93 14.33 -7.25 -3.54
C TYR A 93 14.64 -7.30 -5.05
N GLU A 94 13.92 -8.10 -5.84
CA GLU A 94 14.15 -8.24 -7.29
C GLU A 94 13.69 -7.01 -8.10
N TYR A 95 12.78 -6.22 -7.54
CA TYR A 95 12.24 -5.01 -8.18
C TYR A 95 12.30 -3.78 -7.28
N GLN A 96 13.16 -3.81 -6.25
CA GLN A 96 13.45 -2.66 -5.38
C GLN A 96 12.22 -2.17 -4.59
N LEU A 97 11.40 -3.08 -4.09
CA LEU A 97 10.31 -2.75 -3.17
C LEU A 97 10.87 -2.07 -1.91
N ASN A 98 10.23 -0.99 -1.47
CA ASN A 98 10.62 -0.27 -0.26
C ASN A 98 10.36 -1.15 0.99
N ASP A 99 11.30 -1.16 1.92
CA ASP A 99 11.19 -1.91 3.18
C ASP A 99 9.96 -1.52 4.01
N SER A 100 9.48 -0.28 3.89
CA SER A 100 8.26 0.19 4.58
C SER A 100 6.98 -0.50 4.09
N ALA A 101 7.03 -1.25 2.99
CA ALA A 101 5.88 -1.92 2.38
C ALA A 101 5.66 -3.37 2.86
N ILE A 102 6.60 -3.94 3.62
CA ILE A 102 6.65 -5.37 3.97
C ILE A 102 5.86 -5.66 5.26
#